data_AF-A0A917AEE0-F1
#
_entry.id   AF-A0A917AEE0-F1
#
_cell.length_a   1.000
_cell.length_b   1.000
_cell.length_c   1.000
_cell.angle_alpha   90.00
_cell.angle_beta   90.00
_cell.angle_gamma   90.00
#
_symmetry.space_group_name_H-M   'P 1'
#
loop_
_entity.id
_entity.type
_entity.pdbx_description
1 polymer ?
#
loop_
_entity_poly.entity_id
_entity_poly.type
_entity_poly.pdbx_seq_one_letter_code
_entity_poly.pdbx_strand_id
1 'polypeptide(L)'
;MTRRRLLLALMGTWALLWIASLLVPPTVAPTGDGFTRGMNRIGLFFGLQLAAAFVALLLLTLRPASGRLRRLALLPAGLALLLAIAITGLILWVRIADPASDPGPPPGPATDAVSPSTLRP
;
A
#
# COMPACT_ATOMS: atom_id res chain seq x y z
N MET A 1 11.13 25.32 21.33
CA MET A 1 11.21 23.84 21.21
C MET A 1 12.65 23.44 20.88
N THR A 2 13.34 22.65 21.71
CA THR A 2 14.71 22.20 21.43
C THR A 2 14.72 21.19 20.27
N ARG A 3 15.67 21.26 19.32
CA ARG A 3 15.81 20.33 18.18
C ARG A 3 15.68 18.85 18.58
N ARG A 4 16.21 18.49 19.75
CA ARG A 4 16.11 17.15 20.34
C ARG A 4 14.66 16.72 20.62
N ARG A 5 13.81 17.61 21.15
CA ARG A 5 12.40 17.32 21.44
C ARG A 5 11.61 17.08 20.14
N LEU A 6 11.89 17.87 19.11
CA LEU A 6 11.29 17.70 17.79
C LEU A 6 11.67 16.35 17.16
N LEU A 7 12.95 15.97 17.23
CA LEU A 7 13.40 14.65 16.75
C LEU A 7 12.72 13.49 17.47
N LEU A 8 12.58 13.57 18.80
CA LEU A 8 11.91 12.53 19.58
C LEU A 8 10.42 12.46 19.26
N ALA A 9 9.75 13.60 19.10
CA ALA A 9 8.35 13.65 18.68
C ALA A 9 8.15 13.00 17.30
N LEU A 10 8.97 13.37 16.32
CA LEU A 10 8.92 12.78 14.97
C LEU A 10 9.21 11.27 14.99
N MET A 11 10.17 10.81 15.80
CA MET A 11 10.46 9.40 15.97
C MET A 11 9.26 8.63 16.57
N GLY A 12 8.60 9.22 17.56
CA GLY A 12 7.37 8.67 18.15
C GLY A 12 6.24 8.60 17.13
N THR A 13 6.01 9.66 16.36
CA THR A 13 5.02 9.69 15.29
C THR A 13 5.31 8.64 14.23
N TRP A 14 6.57 8.50 13.81
CA TRP A 14 6.97 7.46 12.86
C TRP A 14 6.66 6.06 13.40
N ALA A 15 7.03 5.76 14.64
CA ALA A 15 6.80 4.46 15.26
C ALA A 15 5.30 4.16 15.37
N LEU A 16 4.49 5.14 15.77
CA LEU A 16 3.03 5.04 15.82
C LEU A 16 2.43 4.73 14.44
N LEU A 17 2.84 5.46 13.40
CA LEU A 17 2.37 5.21 12.03
C LEU A 17 2.76 3.83 11.52
N TRP A 18 4.00 3.40 11.81
CA TRP A 18 4.49 2.09 11.39
C TRP A 18 3.74 0.97 12.11
N ILE A 19 3.55 1.05 13.43
CA ILE A 19 2.77 0.07 14.19
C ILE A 19 1.30 0.08 13.74
N ALA A 20 0.71 1.27 13.55
CA ALA A 20 -0.65 1.40 13.06
C ALA A 20 -0.83 0.77 11.67
N SER A 21 0.18 0.86 10.79
CA SER A 21 0.12 0.21 9.49
C SER A 21 -0.07 -1.31 9.61
N LEU A 22 0.42 -1.95 10.67
CA LEU A 22 0.28 -3.40 10.86
C LEU A 22 -1.01 -3.76 11.60
N LEU A 23 -1.43 -2.93 12.56
CA LEU A 23 -2.55 -3.25 13.44
C LEU A 23 -3.91 -2.76 12.94
N VAL A 24 -3.97 -1.66 12.20
CA VAL A 24 -5.25 -1.04 11.78
C VAL A 24 -5.86 -1.71 10.54
N PRO A 25 -5.13 -2.00 9.44
CA PRO A 25 -5.73 -2.66 8.28
C PRO A 25 -6.48 -3.98 8.54
N PRO A 26 -6.02 -4.89 9.42
CA PRO A 26 -6.75 -6.12 9.69
C PRO A 26 -8.05 -5.92 10.49
N THR A 27 -8.17 -4.84 11.26
CA THR A 27 -9.37 -4.56 12.08
C THR A 27 -10.50 -3.88 11.28
N VAL A 28 -10.18 -3.29 10.12
CA VAL A 28 -11.17 -2.67 9.24
C VAL A 28 -11.93 -3.74 8.45
N ALA A 29 -13.26 -3.63 8.35
CA ALA A 29 -14.07 -4.57 7.57
C ALA A 29 -13.66 -4.55 6.08
N PRO A 30 -13.54 -5.71 5.40
CA PRO A 30 -13.24 -5.74 3.98
C PRO A 30 -14.46 -5.21 3.21
N THR A 31 -14.25 -4.17 2.41
CA THR A 31 -15.25 -3.62 1.49
C THR A 31 -15.00 -4.10 0.06
N GLY A 32 -16.03 -4.00 -0.79
CA GLY A 32 -15.98 -4.39 -2.21
C GLY A 32 -16.50 -5.81 -2.49
N ASP A 33 -16.63 -6.11 -3.79
CA ASP A 33 -17.19 -7.36 -4.30
C ASP A 33 -16.15 -8.20 -5.05
N GLY A 34 -16.28 -9.53 -4.92
CA GLY A 34 -15.42 -10.51 -5.59
C GLY A 34 -13.93 -10.23 -5.40
N PHE A 35 -13.21 -10.07 -6.52
CA PHE A 35 -11.76 -9.80 -6.56
C PHE A 35 -11.33 -8.52 -5.83
N THR A 36 -12.20 -7.50 -5.73
CA THR A 36 -11.87 -6.23 -5.07
C THR A 36 -12.05 -6.27 -3.55
N ARG A 37 -12.58 -7.38 -3.01
CA ARG A 37 -12.83 -7.53 -1.58
C ARG A 37 -11.53 -7.42 -0.79
N GLY A 38 -11.41 -6.37 0.01
CA GLY A 38 -10.23 -6.12 0.85
C GLY A 38 -9.21 -5.13 0.29
N MET A 39 -9.44 -4.58 -0.91
CA MET A 39 -8.60 -3.52 -1.50
C MET A 39 -8.44 -2.31 -0.56
N ASN A 40 -9.48 -2.00 0.22
CA ASN A 40 -9.45 -0.95 1.25
C ASN A 40 -8.35 -1.18 2.30
N ARG A 41 -8.16 -2.42 2.75
CA ARG A 41 -7.13 -2.75 3.75
C ARG A 41 -5.73 -2.56 3.18
N ILE A 42 -5.54 -2.98 1.93
CA ILE A 42 -4.28 -2.83 1.20
C ILE A 42 -3.97 -1.34 1.00
N GLY A 43 -4.94 -0.57 0.53
CA GLY A 43 -4.82 0.88 0.36
C GLY A 43 -4.51 1.59 1.68
N LEU A 44 -5.16 1.19 2.77
CA LEU A 44 -4.91 1.74 4.10
C LEU A 44 -3.49 1.43 4.60
N PHE A 45 -3.02 0.20 4.41
CA PHE A 45 -1.63 -0.19 4.72
C PHE A 45 -0.64 0.71 3.98
N PHE A 46 -0.79 0.83 2.65
CA PHE A 46 0.10 1.65 1.84
C PHE A 46 0.01 3.15 2.18
N GLY A 47 -1.18 3.66 2.51
CA GLY A 47 -1.36 5.03 2.97
C GLY A 47 -0.61 5.32 4.27
N LEU A 48 -0.70 4.41 5.25
CA LEU A 48 0.04 4.53 6.52
C LEU A 48 1.55 4.38 6.31
N GLN A 49 1.99 3.50 5.41
CA GLN A 49 3.40 3.35 5.05
C GLN A 49 3.96 4.58 4.34
N LEU A 50 3.20 5.22 3.44
CA LEU A 50 3.61 6.48 2.80
C LEU A 50 3.73 7.60 3.84
N ALA A 51 2.79 7.71 4.77
CA ALA A 51 2.87 8.66 5.87
C ALA A 51 4.10 8.40 6.74
N ALA A 52 4.37 7.14 7.09
CA ALA A 52 5.58 6.76 7.84
C ALA A 52 6.86 7.09 7.06
N ALA A 53 6.92 6.78 5.77
CA ALA A 53 8.07 7.09 4.91
C ALA A 53 8.33 8.60 4.85
N PHE A 54 7.27 9.42 4.76
CA PHE A 54 7.39 10.87 4.78
C PHE A 54 8.01 11.37 6.10
N VAL A 55 7.56 10.85 7.25
CA VAL A 55 8.17 11.19 8.55
C VAL A 55 9.63 10.72 8.62
N ALA A 56 9.96 9.55 8.06
CA ALA A 56 11.34 9.07 7.99
C ALA A 56 12.24 10.00 7.16
N LEU A 57 11.75 10.55 6.04
CA LEU A 57 12.47 11.54 5.25
C LEU A 57 12.69 12.85 6.02
N LEU A 58 11.69 13.33 6.75
CA LEU A 58 11.84 14.48 7.65
C LEU A 58 12.89 14.22 8.74
N LEU A 59 12.92 13.03 9.33
CA LEU A 59 13.95 12.66 10.30
C LEU A 59 15.36 12.68 9.70
N LEU A 60 15.51 12.34 8.41
CA LEU A 60 16.79 12.44 7.71
C LEU A 60 17.23 13.89 7.49
N THR A 61 16.33 14.82 7.19
CA THR A 61 16.69 16.25 7.01
C THR A 61 17.07 16.92 8.34
N LEU A 62 16.50 16.46 9.45
CA LEU A 62 16.80 16.94 10.81
C LEU A 62 17.96 16.20 11.48
N ARG A 63 18.60 15.26 10.77
CA ARG A 63 19.62 14.36 11.32
C ARG A 63 20.89 15.14 11.74
N PRO A 64 21.40 14.94 12.97
CA PRO A 64 22.69 15.47 13.39
C PRO A 64 23.87 14.74 12.69
N ALA A 65 24.98 15.46 12.46
CA ALA A 65 26.13 14.99 11.68
C ALA A 65 26.84 13.75 12.28
N SER A 66 26.81 13.57 13.61
CA SER A 66 27.46 12.47 14.32
C SER A 66 26.66 11.98 15.54
N GLY A 67 26.91 10.73 15.96
CA GLY A 67 26.37 10.16 17.22
C GLY A 67 25.29 9.07 17.07
N ARG A 68 24.85 8.51 18.21
CA ARG A 68 23.84 7.43 18.29
C ARG A 68 22.49 7.80 17.65
N LEU A 69 22.11 9.09 17.69
CA LEU A 69 20.91 9.62 17.04
C LEU A 69 20.92 9.46 15.51
N ARG A 70 22.09 9.48 14.87
CA ARG A 70 22.21 9.23 13.43
C ARG A 70 21.83 7.78 13.09
N ARG A 71 22.25 6.80 13.89
CA ARG A 71 21.90 5.38 13.65
C ARG A 71 20.42 5.14 13.85
N LEU A 72 19.83 5.75 14.88
CA LEU A 72 18.38 5.66 15.13
C LEU A 72 17.56 6.26 13.99
N ALA A 73 17.99 7.37 13.39
CA ALA A 73 17.31 7.97 12.25
C ALA A 73 17.45 7.16 10.94
N LEU A 74 18.40 6.23 10.85
CA LEU A 74 18.55 5.32 9.70
C LEU A 74 17.60 4.12 9.77
N LEU A 75 17.12 3.75 10.96
CA LEU A 75 16.23 2.60 11.13
C LEU A 75 14.87 2.82 10.43
N PRO A 76 14.20 3.98 10.57
CA PRO A 76 13.02 4.34 9.78
C PRO A 76 13.24 4.28 8.28
N ALA A 77 14.34 4.89 7.81
CA ALA A 77 14.66 4.96 6.40
C ALA A 77 15.02 3.58 5.82
N GLY A 78 15.72 2.75 6.59
CA GLY A 78 16.09 1.39 6.20
C GLY A 78 14.87 0.49 6.07
N LEU A 79 13.91 0.57 7.01
CA LEU A 79 12.64 -0.17 6.90
C LEU A 79 11.80 0.29 5.72
N ALA A 80 11.70 1.60 5.48
CA ALA A 80 11.01 2.14 4.32
C ALA A 80 11.66 1.68 3.00
N LEU A 81 13.00 1.70 2.92
CA LEU A 81 13.75 1.25 1.76
C LEU A 81 13.58 -0.27 1.54
N LEU A 82 13.66 -1.06 2.60
CA LEU A 82 13.44 -2.51 2.53
C LEU A 82 12.05 -2.84 2.01
N LEU A 83 11.02 -2.15 2.51
CA LEU A 83 9.65 -2.31 2.04
C LEU A 83 9.52 -1.92 0.56
N ALA A 84 10.11 -0.80 0.16
CA ALA A 84 10.11 -0.36 -1.24
C ALA A 84 10.78 -1.41 -2.14
N ILE A 85 11.94 -1.95 -1.76
CA ILE A 85 12.64 -3.02 -2.49
C ILE A 85 11.77 -4.27 -2.59
N ALA A 86 11.11 -4.67 -1.51
CA ALA A 86 10.23 -5.84 -1.51
C ALA A 86 9.04 -5.66 -2.47
N ILE A 87 8.40 -4.48 -2.45
CA ILE A 87 7.29 -4.15 -3.35
C ILE A 87 7.77 -4.13 -4.80
N THR A 88 8.86 -3.42 -5.09
CA THR A 88 9.42 -3.35 -6.45
C THR A 88 9.85 -4.73 -6.95
N GLY A 89 10.49 -5.54 -6.11
CA GLY A 89 10.87 -6.91 -6.42
C GLY A 89 9.66 -7.78 -6.72
N LEU A 90 8.59 -7.69 -5.93
CA LEU A 90 7.34 -8.40 -6.17
C LEU A 90 6.69 -7.97 -7.49
N ILE A 91 6.62 -6.67 -7.78
CA ILE A 91 6.06 -6.14 -9.02
C ILE A 91 6.86 -6.64 -10.23
N LEU A 92 8.19 -6.55 -10.19
CA LEU A 92 9.05 -7.02 -11.27
C LEU A 92 8.93 -8.54 -11.46
N TRP A 93 8.85 -9.29 -10.36
CA TRP A 93 8.64 -10.73 -10.40
C TRP A 93 7.33 -11.11 -11.09
N VAL A 94 6.20 -10.48 -10.72
CA VAL A 94 4.91 -10.70 -11.39
C VAL A 94 4.98 -10.34 -12.87
N ARG A 95 5.61 -9.20 -13.21
CA ARG A 95 5.75 -8.75 -14.61
C ARG A 95 6.55 -9.72 -15.48
N ILE A 96 7.53 -10.42 -14.90
CA ILE A 96 8.34 -11.42 -15.61
C ILE A 96 7.62 -12.78 -15.63
N ALA A 97 6.85 -13.10 -14.60
CA ALA A 97 6.14 -14.37 -14.45
C ALA A 97 4.90 -14.52 -15.35
N ASP A 98 4.35 -13.42 -15.89
CA ASP A 98 3.23 -13.44 -16.85
C ASP A 98 3.64 -13.05 -18.30
N PRO A 99 4.24 -13.94 -19.12
CA PRO A 99 4.45 -13.70 -20.54
C PRO A 99 3.24 -13.93 -21.47
N ALA A 100 2.12 -14.50 -21.01
CA ALA A 100 0.99 -14.81 -21.90
C ALA A 100 -0.34 -14.93 -21.15
N SER A 101 -1.23 -13.96 -21.31
CA SER A 101 -2.67 -14.22 -21.23
C SER A 101 -3.15 -14.54 -22.64
N ASP A 102 -3.53 -15.80 -22.83
CA ASP A 102 -4.22 -16.35 -24.00
C ASP A 102 -5.28 -15.38 -24.58
N PRO A 103 -5.49 -15.35 -25.90
CA PRO A 103 -6.65 -14.69 -26.48
C PRO A 103 -7.91 -15.31 -25.85
N GLY A 104 -8.70 -14.49 -25.18
CA GLY A 104 -9.88 -14.94 -24.43
C GLY A 104 -10.85 -15.79 -25.28
N PRO A 105 -11.69 -16.62 -24.64
CA PRO A 105 -12.64 -17.46 -25.35
C PRO A 105 -13.57 -16.60 -26.24
N PRO A 106 -13.94 -17.09 -27.44
CA PRO A 106 -14.76 -16.33 -28.38
C PRO A 106 -16.09 -15.91 -27.74
N PRO A 107 -16.64 -14.72 -28.10
CA PRO A 107 -17.91 -14.27 -27.57
C PRO A 107 -18.99 -15.32 -27.83
N GLY A 108 -19.58 -15.85 -26.76
CA GLY A 108 -20.75 -16.69 -26.85
C GLY A 108 -21.89 -15.94 -27.53
N PRO A 109 -22.77 -16.63 -28.28
CA PRO A 109 -23.82 -15.99 -29.06
C PRO A 109 -24.68 -15.09 -28.16
N ALA A 110 -24.84 -13.83 -28.56
CA ALA A 110 -25.78 -12.92 -27.94
C ALA A 110 -27.16 -13.58 -27.97
N THR A 111 -27.76 -13.78 -26.80
CA THR A 111 -29.16 -14.20 -26.69
C THR A 111 -30.00 -13.22 -27.51
N ASP A 112 -30.51 -13.68 -28.64
CA ASP A 112 -31.36 -12.88 -29.51
C ASP A 112 -32.54 -12.31 -28.74
N ALA A 113 -32.82 -11.03 -29.00
CA ALA A 113 -33.87 -10.25 -28.38
C ALA A 113 -35.24 -10.96 -28.45
N VAL A 114 -35.87 -11.14 -27.29
CA VAL A 114 -37.30 -11.46 -27.22
C VAL A 114 -38.07 -10.24 -27.72
N SER A 115 -38.46 -10.26 -28.99
CA SER A 115 -39.39 -9.28 -29.58
C SER A 115 -40.77 -9.43 -28.93
N PRO A 116 -41.38 -8.36 -28.36
CA PRO A 116 -42.65 -8.41 -27.65
C PRO A 116 -43.85 -8.36 -28.61
N SER A 117 -43.90 -9.21 -29.63
CA SER A 117 -44.96 -9.19 -30.66
C SER A 117 -45.95 -10.37 -30.59
N THR A 118 -45.92 -11.20 -29.55
CA THR A 118 -46.80 -12.40 -29.43
C THR A 118 -47.94 -12.29 -28.41
N LEU A 119 -48.28 -11.08 -27.92
CA LEU A 119 -49.47 -10.88 -27.08
C LEU A 119 -50.50 -9.99 -27.78
N ARG A 120 -51.36 -10.61 -28.59
CA ARG A 120 -52.66 -10.03 -28.99
C ARG A 120 -53.75 -11.07 -28.73
N PRO A 121 -54.71 -10.82 -27.83
CA PRO A 121 -56.00 -11.49 -27.85
C PRO A 121 -56.90 -10.95 -28.97
#